data_AF-A0A1A0L0G5-F1
#
_entry.id   AF-A0A1A0L0G5-F1
#
_cell.length_a   1.000
_cell.length_b   1.000
_cell.length_c   1.000
_cell.angle_alpha   90.00
_cell.angle_beta   90.00
_cell.angle_gamma   90.00
#
_symmetry.space_group_name_H-M   'P 1'
#
loop_
_entity.id
_entity.type
_entity.pdbx_description
1 polymer ?
#
loop_
_entity_poly.entity_id
_entity_poly.type
_entity_poly.pdbx_seq_one_letter_code
_entity_poly.pdbx_strand_id
1 'polypeptide(L)'
;MTAHGADTTTVEPHRRATTPSREDTMMAAKSANDIADDDLEPLADETARQAQRVVAAYANDADECRMLLSMLGIGPSARSE
;
A
#
# COMPACT_ATOMS: atom_id res chain seq x y z
N MET A 1 -36.34 -66.56 12.21
CA MET A 1 -36.41 -65.13 12.57
C MET A 1 -35.15 -64.48 12.02
N THR A 2 -35.24 -63.86 10.82
CA THR A 2 -35.23 -62.39 10.56
C THR A 2 -33.78 -61.88 10.51
N ALA A 3 -33.26 -61.07 9.59
CA ALA A 3 -33.77 -60.06 8.63
C ALA A 3 -32.70 -59.94 7.51
N HIS A 4 -33.01 -59.77 6.21
CA HIS A 4 -33.40 -58.53 5.49
C HIS A 4 -32.37 -57.37 5.48
N GLY A 5 -32.10 -56.85 4.27
CA GLY A 5 -31.44 -55.56 3.95
C GLY A 5 -30.06 -55.76 3.32
N ALA A 6 -29.74 -55.53 2.04
CA ALA A 6 -30.09 -54.44 1.11
C ALA A 6 -29.87 -53.05 1.70
N ASP A 7 -28.84 -52.35 1.22
CA ASP A 7 -28.80 -50.91 0.83
C ASP A 7 -27.33 -50.43 0.80
N THR A 8 -26.68 -50.38 -0.37
CA THR A 8 -26.43 -49.15 -1.13
C THR A 8 -26.03 -47.91 -0.32
N THR A 9 -24.84 -47.37 -0.65
CA THR A 9 -24.48 -45.95 -0.55
C THR A 9 -24.28 -45.35 0.85
N THR A 10 -23.03 -44.96 1.12
CA THR A 10 -22.71 -43.56 1.46
C THR A 10 -21.26 -43.33 1.05
N VAL A 11 -21.09 -42.92 -0.22
CA VAL A 11 -19.89 -42.21 -0.64
C VAL A 11 -19.84 -40.90 0.15
N GLU A 12 -18.78 -40.74 0.93
CA GLU A 12 -18.46 -39.50 1.63
C GLU A 12 -18.53 -38.32 0.64
N PRO A 13 -19.35 -37.29 0.89
CA PRO A 13 -19.42 -36.16 -0.02
C PRO A 13 -18.08 -35.46 0.05
N HIS A 14 -17.40 -35.44 -1.10
CA HIS A 14 -16.22 -34.64 -1.38
C HIS A 14 -16.22 -33.38 -0.52
N ARG A 15 -15.27 -33.28 0.42
CA ARG A 15 -14.90 -31.98 0.99
C ARG A 15 -14.43 -31.14 -0.18
N ARG A 16 -15.38 -30.43 -0.78
CA ARG A 16 -15.16 -29.41 -1.78
C ARG A 16 -14.27 -28.41 -1.07
N ALA A 17 -12.97 -28.51 -1.33
CA ALA A 17 -12.08 -27.41 -1.11
C ALA A 17 -12.72 -26.28 -1.91
N THR A 18 -13.42 -25.39 -1.22
CA THR A 18 -13.79 -24.10 -1.77
C THR A 18 -12.46 -23.45 -2.04
N THR A 19 -11.94 -23.65 -3.25
CA THR A 19 -11.00 -22.70 -3.82
C THR A 19 -11.66 -21.35 -3.63
N PRO A 20 -11.04 -20.38 -2.94
CA PRO A 20 -11.61 -19.05 -2.88
C PRO A 20 -11.90 -18.66 -4.33
N SER A 21 -13.16 -18.33 -4.61
CA SER A 21 -13.55 -17.80 -5.91
C SER A 21 -12.60 -16.64 -6.18
N ARG A 22 -12.13 -16.48 -7.42
CA ARG A 22 -11.20 -15.41 -7.85
C ARG A 22 -11.64 -13.99 -7.40
N GLU A 23 -12.91 -13.89 -7.06
CA GLU A 23 -13.65 -12.76 -6.49
C GLU A 23 -13.19 -12.38 -5.07
N ASP A 24 -12.72 -13.33 -4.25
CA ASP A 24 -12.33 -13.11 -2.84
C ASP A 24 -10.83 -12.72 -2.69
N THR A 25 -10.02 -12.93 -3.74
CA THR A 25 -8.58 -12.59 -3.74
C THR A 25 -8.29 -11.18 -4.25
N MET A 26 -9.32 -10.39 -4.59
CA MET A 26 -9.13 -9.00 -4.97
C MET A 26 -9.01 -8.12 -3.72
N MET A 27 -7.91 -8.28 -2.97
CA MET A 27 -7.37 -7.12 -2.28
C MET A 27 -7.02 -6.13 -3.38
N ALA A 28 -7.87 -5.11 -3.54
CA ALA A 28 -7.65 -4.04 -4.49
C ALA A 28 -6.27 -3.45 -4.19
N ALA A 29 -5.27 -3.83 -4.99
CA ALA A 29 -3.98 -3.19 -5.00
C ALA A 29 -4.24 -1.78 -5.52
N LYS A 30 -4.56 -0.86 -4.60
CA LYS A 30 -4.73 0.53 -4.93
C LYS A 30 -3.39 0.99 -5.48
N SER A 31 -3.35 1.16 -6.79
CA SER A 31 -2.16 1.65 -7.49
C SER A 31 -1.72 2.93 -6.82
N ALA A 32 -0.43 3.14 -6.62
CA ALA A 32 0.10 4.32 -5.91
C ALA A 32 -0.39 5.67 -6.49
N ASN A 33 -0.89 5.67 -7.73
CA ASN A 33 -1.48 6.81 -8.41
C ASN A 33 -2.98 7.05 -8.10
N ASP A 34 -3.63 6.16 -7.34
CA ASP A 34 -5.05 6.24 -6.96
C ASP A 34 -5.25 6.70 -5.50
N ILE A 35 -4.14 6.99 -4.80
CA ILE A 35 -4.17 7.57 -3.46
C ILE A 35 -4.76 8.98 -3.59
N ALA A 36 -5.87 9.23 -2.91
CA ALA A 36 -6.47 10.56 -2.88
C ALA A 36 -5.53 11.49 -2.09
N ASP A 37 -5.43 12.75 -2.49
CA ASP A 37 -4.60 13.75 -1.79
C ASP A 37 -4.96 13.86 -0.29
N ASP A 38 -6.24 13.67 0.05
CA ASP A 38 -6.77 13.60 1.42
C ASP A 38 -6.26 12.41 2.25
N ASP A 39 -5.72 11.37 1.61
CA ASP A 39 -5.15 10.16 2.24
C ASP A 39 -3.62 10.30 2.46
N LEU A 40 -3.02 11.40 1.96
CA LEU A 40 -1.62 11.69 2.17
C LEU A 40 -1.43 12.45 3.49
N GLU A 41 -0.69 11.83 4.41
CA GLU A 41 -0.26 12.52 5.62
C GLU A 41 0.67 13.69 5.26
N PRO A 42 0.48 14.88 5.86
CA PRO A 42 1.39 16.00 5.68
C PRO A 42 2.83 15.60 6.01
N LEU A 43 3.77 16.10 5.22
CA LEU A 43 5.20 15.86 5.46
C LEU A 43 5.59 16.41 6.84
N ALA A 44 6.11 15.54 7.70
CA ALA A 44 6.63 15.96 9.00
C ALA A 44 7.83 16.91 8.84
N ASP A 45 7.94 17.92 9.71
CA ASP A 45 9.02 18.92 9.69
C ASP A 45 10.42 18.28 9.72
N GLU A 46 10.57 17.17 10.44
CA GLU A 46 11.84 16.44 10.50
C GLU A 46 12.21 15.83 9.15
N THR A 47 11.25 15.23 8.45
CA THR A 47 11.44 14.68 7.11
C THR A 47 11.76 15.79 6.11
N ALA A 48 11.09 16.94 6.22
CA ALA A 48 11.39 18.11 5.39
C ALA A 48 12.84 18.60 5.58
N ARG A 49 13.33 18.66 6.83
CA ARG A 49 14.73 19.01 7.14
C ARG A 49 15.73 17.98 6.60
N GLN A 50 15.41 16.70 6.68
CA GLN A 50 16.26 15.63 6.14
C GLN A 50 16.36 15.72 4.62
N ALA A 51 15.22 15.88 3.94
CA ALA A 51 15.19 16.09 2.50
C ALA A 51 15.98 17.34 2.09
N GLN A 52 15.87 18.44 2.83
CA GLN A 52 16.68 19.65 2.59
C GLN A 52 18.19 19.38 2.71
N ARG A 53 18.62 18.64 3.74
CA ARG A 53 20.02 18.26 3.91
C ARG A 53 20.53 17.40 2.76
N VAL A 54 19.72 16.43 2.32
CA VAL A 54 20.06 15.54 1.20
C VAL A 54 20.16 16.36 -0.09
N VAL A 55 19.14 17.15 -0.43
CA VAL A 55 19.15 17.97 -1.64
C VAL A 55 20.33 18.95 -1.64
N ALA A 56 20.61 19.62 -0.52
CA ALA A 56 21.74 20.54 -0.42
C ALA A 56 23.11 19.84 -0.55
N ALA A 57 23.22 18.56 -0.22
CA ALA A 57 24.45 17.79 -0.35
C ALA A 57 24.71 17.32 -1.80
N TYR A 58 23.65 17.14 -2.60
CA TYR A 58 23.74 16.53 -3.93
C TYR A 58 23.45 17.50 -5.10
N ALA A 59 22.74 18.61 -4.85
CA ALA A 59 22.50 19.60 -5.88
C ALA A 59 23.80 20.35 -6.24
N ASN A 60 23.93 20.70 -7.52
CA ASN A 60 25.09 21.40 -8.04
C ASN A 60 25.06 22.89 -7.69
N ASP A 61 23.86 23.49 -7.63
CA ASP A 61 23.65 24.91 -7.41
C ASP A 61 22.39 25.22 -6.58
N ALA A 62 22.30 26.46 -6.11
CA ALA A 62 21.16 26.94 -5.32
C ALA A 62 19.83 26.98 -6.11
N ASP A 63 19.90 27.11 -7.44
CA ASP A 63 18.71 27.10 -8.30
C ASP A 63 18.12 25.68 -8.39
N GLU A 64 18.98 24.69 -8.62
CA GLU A 64 18.62 23.27 -8.62
C GLU A 64 18.07 22.82 -7.26
N CYS A 65 18.69 23.26 -6.15
CA CYS A 65 18.15 23.05 -4.80
C CYS A 65 16.67 23.47 -4.69
N ARG A 66 16.34 24.69 -5.14
CA ARG A 66 14.98 25.23 -5.03
C ARG A 66 14.00 24.48 -5.90
N MET A 67 14.40 24.13 -7.12
CA MET A 67 13.59 23.34 -8.03
C MET A 67 13.26 21.97 -7.42
N LEU A 68 14.27 21.25 -6.91
CA LEU A 68 14.09 19.93 -6.31
C LEU A 68 13.21 19.99 -5.06
N LEU A 69 13.41 20.98 -4.18
CA LEU A 69 12.57 21.16 -2.99
C LEU A 69 11.12 21.50 -3.35
N SER A 70 10.91 22.32 -4.38
CA SER A 70 9.57 22.65 -4.88
C SER A 70 8.86 21.41 -5.43
N MET A 71 9.58 20.51 -6.12
CA MET A 71 9.03 19.23 -6.60
C MET A 71 8.59 18.32 -5.45
N LEU A 72 9.28 18.38 -4.30
CA LEU A 72 8.89 17.67 -3.08
C LEU A 72 7.80 18.40 -2.28
N GLY A 73 7.37 19.60 -2.70
CA GLY A 73 6.43 20.43 -1.93
C GLY A 73 7.03 21.05 -0.66
N ILE A 74 8.36 21.10 -0.55
CA ILE A 74 9.07 21.60 0.63
C ILE A 74 9.37 23.09 0.46
N GLY A 75 8.71 23.92 1.27
CA GLY A 75 8.96 25.36 1.32
C GLY A 75 10.32 25.73 1.96
N PRO A 76 10.74 27.00 1.82
CA PRO A 76 11.93 27.48 2.52
C PRO A 76 11.72 27.34 4.02
N SER A 77 12.57 26.56 4.69
CA SER A 77 12.57 26.48 6.15
C SER A 77 12.83 27.87 6.70
N ALA A 78 11.82 28.48 7.35
CA ALA A 78 12.10 29.56 8.26
C ALA A 78 13.08 29.01 9.29
N ARG A 79 14.28 29.59 9.39
CA ARG A 79 15.12 29.33 10.55
C ARG A 79 14.36 29.87 11.75
N SER A 80 13.60 29.01 12.41
CA SER A 80 13.21 29.23 13.79
C SER A 80 14.49 29.13 14.60
N GLU A 81 15.06 30.30 14.91
CA GLU A 81 16.15 30.50 15.84
C GLU A 81 15.73 30.10 17.26
#